data_AF-A0A6A2Z7F0-F1
#
_entry.id   AF-A0A6A2Z7F0-F1
#
_cell.length_a   1.000
_cell.length_b   1.000
_cell.length_c   1.000
_cell.angle_alpha   90.00
_cell.angle_beta   90.00
_cell.angle_gamma   90.00
#
_symmetry.space_group_name_H-M   'P 1'
#
loop_
_entity.id
_entity.type
_entity.pdbx_description
1 polymer ?
#
loop_
_entity_poly.entity_id
_entity_poly.type
_entity_poly.pdbx_seq_one_letter_code
_entity_poly.pdbx_strand_id
1 'polypeptide(L)'
;MFPDAFNNAIVPPSVQATFPYIFAVSKYLQDGTFDLVGKIIYEIDQQPFQSIFYNGTIEVVEAGGFLSVESVFLVTLGIALLVLLGLWLHGQFQHITKKTKRAPKVEVGTRATDASMDEWLQVMT
;
A
#
# COMPACT_ATOMS: atom_id res chain seq x y z
N MET A 1 -31.21 12.37 -10.30
CA MET A 1 -32.13 12.93 -11.31
C MET A 1 -32.09 11.98 -12.48
N PHE A 2 -33.11 11.13 -12.63
CA PHE A 2 -33.22 10.26 -13.82
C PHE A 2 -33.45 11.18 -15.03
N PRO A 3 -32.80 10.94 -16.18
CA PRO A 3 -33.02 11.77 -17.36
C PRO A 3 -34.50 11.73 -17.76
N ASP A 4 -35.06 12.92 -18.06
CA ASP A 4 -36.45 13.17 -18.46
C ASP A 4 -36.91 12.44 -19.75
N ALA A 5 -36.13 11.50 -20.27
CA ALA A 5 -36.34 10.86 -21.56
C ALA A 5 -37.55 9.91 -21.62
N PHE A 6 -38.13 9.51 -20.47
CA PHE A 6 -39.17 8.47 -20.41
C PHE A 6 -40.55 8.96 -20.02
N ASN A 7 -40.73 10.23 -19.70
CA ASN A 7 -41.94 10.66 -19.00
C ASN A 7 -43.21 10.62 -19.84
N ASN A 8 -43.16 10.52 -21.18
CA ASN A 8 -44.38 10.48 -22.03
C ASN A 8 -44.13 9.81 -23.40
N ALA A 9 -43.91 8.49 -23.44
CA ALA A 9 -43.88 7.73 -24.70
C ALA A 9 -45.22 7.02 -24.97
N ILE A 10 -45.77 7.18 -26.17
CA ILE A 10 -46.96 6.45 -26.62
C ILE A 10 -46.47 5.27 -27.48
N VAL A 11 -46.81 4.05 -27.06
CA VAL A 11 -46.55 2.84 -27.85
C VAL A 11 -47.83 2.46 -28.58
N PRO A 12 -47.85 2.48 -29.93
CA PRO A 12 -49.03 2.07 -30.68
C PRO A 12 -49.41 0.61 -30.41
N PRO A 13 -50.70 0.25 -30.53
CA PRO A 13 -51.13 -1.14 -30.45
C PRO A 13 -50.35 -2.02 -31.43
N SER A 14 -50.01 -3.23 -31.00
CA SER A 14 -49.27 -4.22 -31.82
C SER A 14 -47.85 -3.81 -32.23
N VAL A 15 -47.27 -2.78 -31.61
CA VAL A 15 -45.87 -2.38 -31.78
C VAL A 15 -45.09 -2.69 -30.51
N GLN A 16 -43.89 -3.25 -30.65
CA GLN A 16 -42.95 -3.41 -29.54
C GLN A 16 -42.04 -2.19 -29.45
N ALA A 17 -41.91 -1.62 -28.26
CA ALA A 17 -40.96 -0.55 -27.96
C ALA A 17 -39.87 -1.05 -27.00
N THR A 18 -38.67 -0.48 -27.10
CA THR A 18 -37.55 -0.74 -26.19
C THR A 18 -37.11 0.56 -25.55
N PHE A 19 -37.02 0.56 -24.22
CA PHE A 19 -36.68 1.74 -23.42
C PHE A 19 -35.32 1.51 -22.73
N PRO A 20 -34.24 2.15 -23.21
CA PRO A 20 -32.92 1.99 -22.62
C PRO A 20 -32.83 2.78 -21.30
N TYR A 21 -32.43 2.16 -20.20
CA TYR A 21 -32.27 2.88 -18.93
C TYR A 21 -30.81 2.88 -18.47
N ILE A 22 -30.43 3.95 -17.78
CA ILE A 22 -29.10 4.12 -17.19
C ILE A 22 -29.30 4.31 -15.70
N PHE A 23 -28.48 3.63 -14.90
CA PHE A 23 -28.45 3.80 -13.46
C PHE A 23 -27.02 4.08 -13.01
N ALA A 24 -26.89 4.68 -11.84
CA ALA A 24 -25.61 4.89 -11.17
C ALA A 24 -25.77 4.53 -9.70
N VAL A 25 -24.75 3.92 -9.13
CA VAL A 25 -24.70 3.60 -7.71
C VAL A 25 -24.34 4.87 -6.93
N SER A 26 -25.06 5.13 -5.85
CA SER A 26 -24.74 6.24 -4.93
C SER A 26 -23.50 5.92 -4.12
N LYS A 27 -22.59 6.90 -3.96
CA LYS A 27 -21.43 6.77 -3.06
C LYS A 27 -21.77 6.58 -1.57
N TYR A 28 -23.03 6.82 -1.21
CA TYR A 28 -23.55 6.64 0.16
C TYR A 28 -24.20 5.28 0.36
N LEU A 29 -24.30 4.47 -0.68
CA LEU A 29 -24.82 3.12 -0.58
C LEU A 29 -23.76 2.25 0.11
N GLN A 30 -24.18 1.49 1.11
CA GLN A 30 -23.30 0.53 1.78
C GLN A 30 -22.87 -0.58 0.81
N ASP A 31 -21.75 -1.20 1.13
CA ASP A 31 -21.28 -2.40 0.46
C ASP A 31 -22.30 -3.53 0.60
N GLY A 32 -22.53 -4.26 -0.49
CA GLY A 32 -23.46 -5.38 -0.49
C GLY A 32 -24.12 -5.64 -1.83
N THR A 33 -24.94 -6.69 -1.83
CA THR A 33 -25.70 -7.12 -3.00
C THR A 33 -27.09 -6.49 -2.98
N PHE A 34 -27.44 -5.81 -4.07
CA PHE A 34 -28.72 -5.13 -4.24
C PHE A 34 -29.46 -5.68 -5.45
N ASP A 35 -30.79 -5.76 -5.35
CA ASP A 35 -31.63 -6.12 -6.49
C ASP A 35 -31.85 -4.91 -7.42
N LEU A 36 -31.59 -5.11 -8.71
CA LEU A 36 -31.94 -4.14 -9.75
C LEU A 36 -33.37 -4.40 -10.21
N VAL A 37 -34.28 -3.63 -9.61
CA VAL A 37 -35.72 -3.69 -9.91
C VAL A 37 -36.14 -2.45 -10.70
N GLY A 38 -36.78 -2.68 -11.84
CA GLY A 38 -37.40 -1.63 -12.63
C GLY A 38 -38.92 -1.65 -12.46
N LYS A 39 -39.51 -0.45 -12.38
CA LYS A 39 -40.96 -0.26 -12.34
C LYS A 39 -41.37 0.61 -13.51
N ILE A 40 -42.27 0.09 -14.34
CA ILE A 40 -42.93 0.85 -15.40
C ILE A 40 -44.37 1.14 -14.98
N ILE A 41 -44.79 2.38 -15.20
CA ILE A 41 -46.16 2.85 -15.02
C ILE A 41 -46.64 3.26 -16.41
N TYR A 42 -47.79 2.75 -16.82
CA TYR A 42 -48.34 2.99 -18.16
C TYR A 42 -49.87 3.09 -18.10
N GLU A 43 -50.47 3.64 -19.13
CA GLU A 43 -51.92 3.83 -19.23
C GLU A 43 -52.46 3.09 -20.45
N ILE A 44 -53.58 2.38 -20.28
CA ILE A 44 -54.36 1.78 -21.36
C ILE A 44 -55.81 2.20 -21.14
N ASP A 45 -56.45 2.77 -22.17
CA ASP A 45 -57.86 3.21 -22.11
C ASP A 45 -58.18 4.08 -20.88
N GLN A 46 -57.30 5.04 -20.56
CA GLN A 46 -57.41 5.95 -19.40
C GLN A 46 -57.32 5.27 -18.03
N GLN A 47 -56.91 4.00 -17.98
CA GLN A 47 -56.67 3.28 -16.74
C GLN A 47 -55.16 3.10 -16.49
N PRO A 48 -54.68 3.44 -15.28
CA PRO A 48 -53.26 3.28 -14.94
C PRO A 48 -52.93 1.83 -14.56
N PHE A 49 -51.81 1.35 -15.07
CA PHE A 49 -51.24 0.05 -14.76
C PHE A 49 -49.78 0.19 -14.33
N GLN A 50 -49.30 -0.81 -13.60
CA GLN A 50 -47.90 -0.91 -13.20
C GLN A 50 -47.39 -2.33 -13.45
N SER A 51 -46.15 -2.42 -13.90
CA SER A 51 -45.42 -3.68 -13.98
C SER A 51 -44.04 -3.53 -13.37
N ILE A 52 -43.62 -4.55 -12.62
CA ILE A 52 -42.33 -4.61 -11.97
C ILE A 52 -41.54 -5.72 -12.65
N PHE A 53 -40.32 -5.41 -13.05
CA PHE A 53 -39.41 -6.36 -13.68
C PHE A 53 -38.10 -6.42 -12.91
N TYR A 54 -37.56 -7.63 -12.85
CA TYR A 54 -36.27 -7.93 -12.26
C TYR A 54 -35.27 -8.13 -13.39
N ASN A 55 -34.17 -7.36 -13.41
CA ASN A 55 -33.11 -7.54 -14.41
C ASN A 55 -31.93 -8.35 -13.84
N GLY A 56 -31.62 -8.16 -12.55
CA GLY A 56 -30.56 -8.93 -11.90
C GLY A 56 -30.19 -8.36 -10.54
N THR A 57 -29.09 -8.85 -9.99
CA THR A 57 -28.41 -8.28 -8.83
C THR A 57 -27.25 -7.39 -9.26
N ILE A 58 -26.98 -6.35 -8.48
CA ILE A 58 -25.78 -5.54 -8.57
C ILE A 58 -25.00 -5.72 -7.28
N GLU A 59 -23.71 -6.00 -7.41
CA GLU A 59 -22.79 -6.00 -6.28
C GLU A 59 -22.16 -4.61 -6.16
N VAL A 60 -22.39 -3.98 -5.01
CA VAL A 60 -21.83 -2.68 -4.68
C VAL A 60 -20.64 -2.93 -3.79
N VAL A 61 -19.46 -2.67 -4.35
CA VAL A 61 -18.20 -2.73 -3.61
C VAL A 61 -17.76 -1.33 -3.26
N GLU A 62 -17.14 -1.16 -2.10
CA GLU A 62 -16.48 0.09 -1.76
C GLU A 62 -15.42 0.38 -2.84
N ALA A 63 -15.55 1.54 -3.50
CA ALA A 63 -14.54 1.98 -4.44
C ALA A 63 -13.25 2.20 -3.64
N GLY A 64 -12.29 1.27 -3.76
CA GLY A 64 -11.04 1.29 -3.01
C GLY A 64 -10.42 2.67 -3.07
N GLY A 65 -10.46 3.39 -1.94
CA GLY A 65 -9.93 4.74 -1.86
C GLY A 65 -8.43 4.75 -2.13
N PHE A 66 -7.91 5.89 -2.57
CA PHE A 66 -6.47 6.10 -2.77
C PHE A 66 -5.61 5.76 -1.53
N LEU A 67 -6.20 5.70 -0.34
CA LEU A 67 -5.59 5.27 0.91
C LEU A 67 -6.29 4.01 1.43
N SER A 68 -6.05 2.86 0.80
CA SER A 68 -6.50 1.59 1.37
C SER A 68 -5.61 1.17 2.56
N VAL A 69 -6.14 0.35 3.46
CA VAL A 69 -5.44 -0.15 4.64
C VAL A 69 -4.17 -0.89 4.24
N GLU A 70 -4.22 -1.67 3.16
CA GLU A 70 -3.09 -2.40 2.61
C GLU A 70 -1.97 -1.44 2.18
N SER A 71 -2.32 -0.32 1.53
CA SER A 71 -1.35 0.68 1.10
C SER A 71 -0.67 1.36 2.28
N VAL A 72 -1.44 1.76 3.30
CA VAL A 72 -0.91 2.35 4.53
C VAL A 72 0.00 1.35 5.26
N PHE A 73 -0.43 0.09 5.35
CA PHE A 73 0.34 -0.97 5.98
C PHE A 73 1.68 -1.20 5.28
N LEU A 74 1.69 -1.37 3.96
CA LEU A 74 2.90 -1.65 3.19
C LEU A 74 3.89 -0.48 3.19
N VAL A 75 3.40 0.76 3.09
CA VAL A 75 4.26 1.95 3.17
C VAL A 75 4.89 2.06 4.57
N THR A 76 4.09 1.88 5.62
CA THR A 76 4.59 1.94 7.00
C THR A 76 5.62 0.83 7.27
N LEU A 77 5.34 -0.40 6.82
CA LEU A 77 6.25 -1.53 6.91
C LEU A 77 7.56 -1.26 6.16
N GLY A 78 7.48 -0.72 4.94
CA GLY A 78 8.64 -0.37 4.13
C GLY A 78 9.55 0.64 4.84
N ILE A 79 8.97 1.71 5.41
CA ILE A 79 9.73 2.71 6.18
C ILE A 79 10.38 2.08 7.42
N ALA A 80 9.66 1.25 8.17
CA ALA A 80 10.18 0.58 9.35
C ALA A 80 11.39 -0.30 9.03
N LEU A 81 11.32 -1.08 7.93
CA LEU A 81 12.42 -1.92 7.48
C LEU A 81 13.64 -1.09 7.04
N LEU A 82 13.43 0.02 6.34
CA LEU A 82 14.53 0.91 5.94
C LEU A 82 15.23 1.54 7.14
N VAL A 83 14.46 1.99 8.15
CA VAL A 83 15.03 2.53 9.41
C VAL A 83 15.82 1.45 10.14
N LEU A 84 15.24 0.25 10.28
CA LEU A 84 15.91 -0.86 10.96
C LEU A 84 17.20 -1.26 10.25
N LEU A 85 17.19 -1.33 8.93
CA LEU A 85 18.39 -1.60 8.12
C LEU A 85 19.45 -0.51 8.30
N GLY A 86 19.05 0.76 8.29
CA GLY A 86 19.97 1.89 8.51
C GLY A 86 20.64 1.84 9.88
N LEU A 87 19.87 1.56 10.94
CA LEU A 87 20.40 1.38 12.29
C LEU A 87 21.34 0.17 12.39
N TRP A 88 20.98 -0.95 11.74
CA TRP A 88 21.81 -2.15 11.72
C TRP A 88 23.16 -1.90 11.03
N LEU A 89 23.16 -1.26 9.85
CA LEU A 89 24.38 -0.88 9.14
C LEU A 89 25.25 0.04 9.99
N HIS A 90 24.66 1.09 10.59
CA HIS A 90 25.38 2.00 11.46
C HIS A 90 26.03 1.27 12.67
N GLY A 91 25.32 0.33 13.28
CA GLY A 91 25.86 -0.52 14.36
C GLY A 91 27.04 -1.39 13.92
N GLN A 92 26.97 -2.00 12.73
CA GLN A 92 28.08 -2.80 12.18
C GLN A 92 29.33 -1.94 11.95
N PHE A 93 29.19 -0.74 11.36
CA PHE A 93 30.32 0.17 11.16
C PHE A 93 30.96 0.62 12.49
N GLN A 94 30.17 0.84 13.53
CA GLN A 94 30.70 1.16 14.87
C GLN A 94 31.51 0.00 15.48
N HIS A 95 31.05 -1.25 15.31
CA HIS A 95 31.77 -2.41 15.83
C HIS A 95 33.10 -2.67 15.09
N ILE A 96 33.14 -2.46 13.78
CA ILE A 96 34.35 -2.65 12.96
C ILE A 96 35.38 -1.53 13.24
N THR A 97 34.94 -0.28 13.37
CA THR A 97 35.84 0.87 13.62
C THR A 97 36.51 0.79 14.99
N LYS A 98 35.80 0.29 16.01
CA LYS A 98 36.36 0.12 17.37
C LYS A 98 37.47 -0.93 17.44
N LYS A 99 37.46 -1.96 16.56
CA LYS A 99 38.53 -2.96 16.50
C LYS A 99 39.81 -2.44 15.84
N THR A 100 39.73 -1.42 15.00
CA THR A 100 40.89 -0.89 14.25
C THR A 100 41.68 0.18 15.02
N LYS A 101 41.09 0.85 16.03
CA LYS A 101 41.77 1.90 16.81
C LYS A 101 42.62 1.41 18.00
N ARG A 102 42.71 0.11 18.26
CA ARG A 102 43.59 -0.47 19.31
C ARG A 102 44.81 -1.14 18.69
N ALA A 103 45.66 -0.37 18.02
CA ALA A 103 47.07 -0.72 17.91
C ALA A 103 47.79 -0.10 19.12
N PRO A 104 48.51 -0.86 19.96
CA PRO A 104 49.22 -0.28 21.09
C PRO A 104 50.31 0.66 20.58
N LYS A 105 50.29 1.91 21.04
CA LYS A 105 51.41 2.85 20.85
C LYS A 105 52.57 2.34 21.70
N VAL A 106 53.46 1.55 21.11
CA VAL A 106 54.71 1.14 21.74
C VAL A 106 55.68 2.30 21.61
N GLU A 107 55.87 3.06 22.68
CA GLU A 107 57.00 3.98 22.81
C GLU A 107 58.19 3.19 23.34
N VAL A 108 59.05 2.72 22.43
CA VAL A 108 60.40 2.26 22.78
C VAL A 108 61.39 3.35 22.42
N GLY A 109 61.73 4.17 23.41
CA GLY A 109 62.74 5.24 23.33
C GLY A 109 63.81 5.07 24.41
N THR A 110 64.92 4.48 24.00
CA THR A 110 66.32 4.62 24.46
C THR A 110 66.59 4.97 25.93
N ARG A 111 67.05 3.99 26.72
CA ARG A 111 67.90 4.24 27.90
C ARG A 111 69.09 3.28 27.88
N ALA A 112 70.28 3.89 27.95
CA ALA A 112 71.60 3.30 27.80
C ALA A 112 71.81 2.02 28.62
N THR A 113 72.21 0.93 27.96
CA THR A 113 72.91 -0.18 28.60
C THR A 113 74.38 0.09 28.40
N ASP A 114 75.05 0.51 29.48
CA ASP A 114 76.48 0.74 29.53
C ASP A 114 77.22 -0.53 29.10
N ALA A 115 78.24 -0.34 28.28
CA ALA A 115 79.02 -1.38 27.63
C ALA A 115 79.90 -2.15 28.64
N SER A 116 79.29 -3.06 29.40
CA SER A 116 80.01 -4.09 30.19
C SER A 116 80.29 -5.37 29.40
N MET A 117 80.30 -5.31 28.06
CA MET A 117 80.45 -6.47 27.17
C MET A 117 81.90 -6.75 26.72
N ASP A 118 82.93 -6.10 27.28
CA ASP A 118 84.32 -6.27 26.81
C ASP A 118 85.24 -7.04 27.77
N GLU A 119 84.77 -7.51 28.93
CA GLU A 119 85.64 -8.24 29.90
C GLU A 119 85.67 -9.77 29.69
N TRP A 120 84.84 -10.31 28.79
CA TRP A 120 84.68 -11.75 28.58
C TRP A 120 85.39 -12.32 27.33
N LEU A 121 86.27 -11.56 26.68
CA LEU A 121 87.06 -12.03 25.55
C LEU A 121 88.57 -12.00 25.84
N GLN A 122 89.06 -13.14 26.34
CA GLN A 122 90.40 -13.73 26.08
C GLN A 122 91.60 -13.03 26.79
N VAL A 123 92.35 -13.58 27.76
CA VAL A 123 92.76 -14.96 28.11
C VAL A 123 92.91 -15.88 26.91
N MET A 124 94.01 -15.70 26.17
CA MET A 124 94.82 -16.81 25.66
C MET A 124 96.20 -16.32 25.20
N THR A 125 97.21 -16.74 25.97
CA THR A 125 98.63 -17.03 25.64
C THR A 125 99.59 -15.89 25.34
#